data_AF-A0A9X5CEF4-F1
#
_entry.id   AF-A0A9X5CEF4-F1
#
_cell.length_a   1.000
_cell.length_b   1.000
_cell.length_c   1.000
_cell.angle_alpha   90.00
_cell.angle_beta   90.00
_cell.angle_gamma   90.00
#
_symmetry.space_group_name_H-M   'P 1'
#
loop_
_entity.id
_entity.type
_entity.pdbx_description
1 polymer ?
#
loop_
_entity_poly.entity_id
_entity_poly.type
_entity_poly.pdbx_seq_one_letter_code
_entity_poly.pdbx_strand_id
1 'polypeptide(L)' 'MTTPRVLVLRALGLGDLLAGVPALRALRRGFPGHEIVLAAPADLAPVAEASGAV' A
#
# COMPACT_ATOMS: atom_id res chain seq x y z
N MET A 1 16.14 16.09 7.10
CA MET A 1 15.21 16.34 5.99
C MET A 1 14.12 15.27 6.06
N THR A 2 12.85 15.63 5.96
CA THR A 2 11.74 14.68 6.04
C THR A 2 11.58 13.94 4.70
N THR A 3 11.48 12.62 4.73
CA THR A 3 11.15 11.82 3.54
C THR A 3 9.71 12.13 3.10
N PRO A 4 9.45 12.44 1.82
CA PRO A 4 8.09 12.66 1.34
C PRO A 4 7.28 11.35 1.39
N ARG A 5 5.96 11.46 1.61
CA ARG A 5 5.09 10.30 1.83
C ARG A 5 3.96 10.25 0.80
N VAL A 6 3.60 9.05 0.38
CA VAL A 6 2.40 8.76 -0.43
C VAL A 6 1.46 7.91 0.43
N LEU A 7 0.30 8.47 0.77
CA LEU A 7 -0.74 7.75 1.51
C LEU A 7 -1.74 7.12 0.53
N VAL A 8 -2.00 5.82 0.70
CA VAL A 8 -3.04 5.08 -0.01
C VAL A 8 -4.12 4.68 0.98
N LEU A 9 -5.35 5.15 0.77
CA LEU A 9 -6.50 4.75 1.57
C LEU A 9 -7.22 3.57 0.90
N ARG A 10 -7.28 2.43 1.61
CA ARG A 10 -7.97 1.22 1.16
C ARG A 10 -8.78 0.60 2.30
N ALA A 11 -9.91 1.23 2.62
CA ALA A 11 -10.81 0.85 3.71
C ALA A 11 -11.93 -0.13 3.28
N LEU A 12 -11.58 -1.20 2.58
CA LEU A 12 -12.51 -2.17 1.98
C LEU A 12 -12.11 -3.62 2.31
N GLY A 13 -12.75 -4.59 1.67
CA GLY A 13 -12.54 -6.02 1.94
C GLY A 13 -11.28 -6.64 1.30
N LEU A 14 -11.03 -7.89 1.63
CA LEU A 14 -9.86 -8.66 1.16
C LEU A 14 -9.70 -8.68 -0.37
N GLY A 15 -10.76 -9.02 -1.11
CA GLY A 15 -10.67 -9.13 -2.58
C GLY A 15 -10.28 -7.80 -3.24
N ASP A 16 -10.66 -6.72 -2.59
CA ASP A 16 -10.43 -5.36 -3.04
C ASP A 16 -9.01 -4.87 -2.70
N LEU A 17 -8.47 -5.24 -1.52
CA LEU A 17 -7.04 -5.11 -1.22
C LEU A 17 -6.18 -5.87 -2.25
N LEU A 18 -6.53 -7.12 -2.55
CA LEU A 18 -5.79 -7.97 -3.50
C LEU A 18 -5.82 -7.40 -4.93
N ALA A 19 -6.97 -6.89 -5.36
CA ALA A 19 -7.10 -6.19 -6.64
C ALA A 19 -6.23 -4.93 -6.72
N GLY A 20 -5.92 -4.29 -5.59
CA GLY A 20 -5.07 -3.10 -5.48
C GLY A 20 -3.56 -3.36 -5.55
N VAL A 21 -3.09 -4.61 -5.39
CA VAL A 21 -1.66 -4.95 -5.34
C VAL A 21 -0.87 -4.46 -6.57
N PRO A 22 -1.35 -4.60 -7.83
CA PRO A 22 -0.64 -4.07 -8.99
C PRO A 22 -0.44 -2.55 -8.94
N ALA A 23 -1.43 -1.81 -8.41
CA ALA A 23 -1.37 -0.36 -8.27
C ALA A 23 -0.35 0.05 -7.19
N LEU A 24 -0.33 -0.62 -6.04
CA LEU A 24 0.67 -0.40 -5.00
C LEU A 24 2.11 -0.62 -5.51
N ARG A 25 2.32 -1.66 -6.32
CA ARG A 25 3.61 -1.91 -7.00
C ARG A 25 3.96 -0.80 -8.00
N ALA A 26 2.98 -0.27 -8.72
CA ALA A 26 3.18 0.85 -9.62
C ALA A 26 3.57 2.14 -8.86
N LEU A 27 2.93 2.42 -7.73
CA LEU A 27 3.27 3.57 -6.87
C LEU A 27 4.72 3.50 -6.38
N ARG A 28 5.18 2.34 -5.91
CA ARG A 28 6.59 2.16 -5.50
C ARG A 28 7.58 2.46 -6.63
N ARG A 29 7.24 2.14 -7.88
CA ARG A 29 8.09 2.48 -9.04
C ARG A 29 7.97 3.94 -9.45
N GLY A 30 6.78 4.54 -9.33
CA GLY A 30 6.50 5.91 -9.76
C GLY A 30 6.96 6.99 -8.78
N PHE A 31 7.14 6.64 -7.51
CA PHE A 31 7.57 7.56 -6.46
C PHE A 31 8.87 7.08 -5.78
N PRO A 32 10.00 7.02 -6.53
CA PRO A 32 11.29 6.67 -5.93
C PRO A 32 11.62 7.68 -4.82
N GLY A 33 12.08 7.17 -3.67
CA GLY A 33 12.43 8.01 -2.50
C GLY A 33 11.25 8.48 -1.65
N HIS A 34 10.01 8.09 -1.97
CA HIS A 34 8.87 8.33 -1.09
C HIS A 34 8.60 7.11 -0.20
N GLU A 35 8.15 7.37 1.03
CA GLU A 35 7.55 6.35 1.88
C GLU A 35 6.10 6.09 1.42
N ILE A 36 5.79 4.84 1.08
CA ILE A 36 4.41 4.43 0.75
C ILE A 36 3.74 3.96 2.03
N VAL A 37 2.59 4.57 2.37
CA VAL A 37 1.81 4.23 3.57
C VAL A 37 0.43 3.74 3.13
N LEU A 38 0.06 2.53 3.53
CA LEU A 38 -1.27 1.98 3.29
C LEU A 38 -2.13 2.11 4.54
N ALA A 39 -3.21 2.88 4.46
CA ALA A 39 -4.27 2.90 5.45
C ALA A 39 -5.36 1.90 5.05
N ALA A 40 -5.39 0.74 5.71
CA ALA A 40 -6.34 -0.35 5.48
C ALA A 40 -6.89 -0.89 6.82
N PRO A 41 -7.97 -1.70 6.82
CA PRO A 41 -8.45 -2.37 8.03
C PRO A 41 -7.35 -3.19 8.68
N ALA A 42 -7.22 -3.07 10.01
CA ALA A 42 -6.10 -3.67 10.77
C ALA A 42 -5.98 -5.19 10.55
N ASP A 43 -7.12 -5.89 10.46
CA ASP A 43 -7.17 -7.34 10.26
C ASP A 43 -6.57 -7.80 8.92
N LEU A 44 -6.40 -6.88 7.95
CA LEU A 44 -5.79 -7.15 6.66
C LEU A 44 -4.28 -6.89 6.63
N ALA A 45 -3.68 -6.37 7.71
CA ALA A 45 -2.25 -6.09 7.76
C ALA A 45 -1.36 -7.30 7.39
N PRO A 46 -1.63 -8.53 7.88
CA PRO A 46 -0.83 -9.70 7.49
C PRO A 46 -0.86 -10.00 5.99
N VAL A 47 -2.00 -9.76 5.33
CA VAL A 47 -2.16 -9.97 3.88
C VAL A 47 -1.46 -8.87 3.10
N ALA A 48 -1.58 -7.62 3.56
CA ALA A 48 -0.89 -6.49 2.94
C ALA A 48 0.63 -6.68 2.96
N GLU A 49 1.20 -7.09 4.10
CA GLU A 49 2.62 -7.41 4.26
C GLU A 49 3.04 -8.58 3.38
N ALA A 50 2.26 -9.67 3.37
CA ALA A 50 2.54 -10.85 2.53
C ALA A 50 2.55 -10.54 1.02
N SER A 51 1.85 -9.48 0.58
CA SER A 51 1.85 -9.06 -0.83
C SER A 51 3.18 -8.48 -1.32
N GLY A 52 4.03 -8.03 -0.38
CA GLY A 52 5.28 -7.31 -0.64
C GLY A 52 5.09 -5.98 -1.37
N ALA A 53 3.86 -5.47 -1.48
CA ALA A 53 3.56 -4.23 -2.16
C ALA A 53 3.68 -2.99 -1.26
N VAL A 54 3.65 -3.21 0.05
CA VAL A 54 3.90 -2.24 1.13
C VAL A 54 4.75 -2.88 2.20
#